data_AF-A0A6N7V9J7-F1
#
_entry.id   AF-A0A6N7V9J7-F1
#
_cell.length_a   1.000
_cell.length_b   1.000
_cell.length_c   1.000
_cell.angle_alpha   90.00
_cell.angle_beta   90.00
_cell.angle_gamma   90.00
#
_symmetry.space_group_name_H-M   'P 1'
#
loop_
_entity.id
_entity.type
_entity.pdbx_description
1 polymer ?
#
loop_
_entity_poly.entity_id
_entity_poly.type
_entity_poly.pdbx_seq_one_letter_code
_entity_poly.pdbx_strand_id
1 'polypeptide(L)'
;MRKIGITLLFMLNSLIALSEIGIKIFEPIRFKEVITNTISSEEVIGEGVLEIATDNLKEDKGKKLKFYFPKKGLITNRKKWVKIKEYRLETKNNDFIVTKEVEYVRIYAVLNKRDIDNGEEAEIIEGEYIGYVPIIVSQYGRLIN
;
A
#
# COMPACT_ATOMS: atom_id res chain seq x y z
N MET A 1 -20.15 29.87 40.77
CA MET A 1 -20.88 29.37 39.58
C MET A 1 -20.17 29.67 38.26
N ARG A 2 -19.76 30.91 37.97
CA ARG A 2 -19.07 31.29 36.71
C ARG A 2 -17.81 30.47 36.37
N LYS A 3 -16.96 30.18 37.37
CA LYS A 3 -15.70 29.42 37.17
C LYS A 3 -15.95 27.94 36.82
N ILE A 4 -16.97 27.31 37.41
CA ILE A 4 -17.36 25.91 37.14
C ILE A 4 -17.85 25.76 35.71
N GLY A 5 -18.62 26.73 35.20
CA GLY A 5 -19.09 26.72 33.81
C GLY A 5 -17.96 26.80 32.79
N ILE A 6 -16.90 27.56 33.08
CA ILE A 6 -15.72 27.65 32.23
C ILE A 6 -14.94 26.33 32.23
N THR A 7 -14.75 25.70 33.39
CA THR A 7 -14.07 24.40 33.47
C THR A 7 -14.84 23.29 32.74
N LEU A 8 -16.17 23.27 32.85
CA LEU A 8 -17.01 22.32 32.10
C LEU A 8 -16.90 22.52 30.59
N LEU A 9 -16.87 23.78 30.13
CA LEU A 9 -16.73 24.11 28.71
C LEU A 9 -15.38 23.64 28.15
N PHE A 10 -14.29 23.77 28.90
CA PHE A 10 -12.98 23.24 28.50
C PHE A 10 -12.95 21.71 28.42
N MET A 11 -13.62 21.00 29.34
CA MET A 11 -13.71 19.52 29.30
C MET A 11 -14.61 18.99 28.18
N LEU A 12 -15.63 19.75 27.76
CA LEU A 12 -16.47 19.39 26.61
C LEU A 12 -15.72 19.56 25.28
N ASN A 13 -14.78 20.50 25.19
CA ASN A 13 -13.95 20.70 23.99
C ASN A 13 -12.85 19.65 23.83
N SER A 14 -12.42 18.97 24.91
CA SER A 14 -11.47 17.85 24.80
C SER A 14 -12.06 16.59 24.17
N LEU A 15 -13.37 16.56 23.88
CA LEU A 15 -14.07 15.45 23.23
C LEU A 15 -14.17 15.59 21.71
N ILE A 16 -13.53 16.60 21.10
CA ILE A 16 -13.38 16.66 19.64
C ILE A 16 -12.42 15.52 19.27
N ALA A 17 -12.97 14.33 19.07
CA ALA A 17 -12.25 13.18 18.52
C ALA A 17 -11.74 13.62 17.14
N LEU A 18 -10.41 13.67 17.02
CA LEU A 18 -9.77 13.87 15.73
C LEU A 18 -10.05 12.63 14.88
N SER A 19 -10.52 12.84 13.65
CA SER A 19 -10.72 11.76 12.68
C SER A 19 -9.38 11.08 12.36
N GLU A 20 -9.38 9.75 12.34
CA GLU A 20 -8.21 8.92 12.02
C GLU A 20 -8.49 8.05 10.79
N ILE A 21 -7.55 8.06 9.84
CA ILE A 21 -7.52 7.12 8.71
C ILE A 21 -6.42 6.10 8.98
N GLY A 22 -6.82 4.87 9.30
CA GLY A 22 -5.94 3.72 9.47
C GLY A 22 -5.61 3.06 8.14
N ILE A 23 -4.35 2.66 7.97
CA ILE A 23 -3.89 1.87 6.81
C ILE A 23 -3.16 0.65 7.35
N LYS A 24 -3.60 -0.53 6.93
CA LYS A 24 -2.97 -1.80 7.30
C LYS A 24 -2.77 -2.71 6.10
N ILE A 25 -1.78 -3.59 6.17
CA ILE A 25 -1.59 -4.65 5.18
C ILE A 25 -2.64 -5.73 5.46
N PHE A 26 -3.62 -5.87 4.57
CA PHE A 26 -4.61 -6.94 4.64
C PHE A 26 -4.02 -8.23 4.07
N GLU A 27 -3.37 -8.14 2.91
CA GLU A 27 -2.61 -9.23 2.30
C GLU A 27 -1.23 -8.72 1.84
N PRO A 28 -0.12 -9.38 2.22
CA PRO A 28 1.20 -9.01 1.72
C PRO A 28 1.31 -9.31 0.23
N ILE A 29 2.20 -8.60 -0.48
CA ILE A 29 2.43 -8.85 -1.90
C ILE A 29 2.97 -10.27 -2.08
N ARG A 30 2.30 -11.05 -2.93
CA ARG A 30 2.73 -12.38 -3.36
C ARG A 30 2.77 -12.44 -4.88
N PHE A 31 3.83 -13.04 -5.42
CA PHE A 31 3.91 -13.35 -6.84
C PHE A 31 3.18 -14.66 -7.08
N LYS A 32 2.17 -14.67 -7.95
CA LYS A 32 1.55 -15.93 -8.41
C LYS A 32 2.64 -16.76 -9.09
N GLU A 33 2.64 -18.08 -8.86
CA GLU A 33 3.68 -19.01 -9.31
C GLU A 33 4.18 -18.65 -10.71
N VAL A 34 5.47 -18.30 -10.79
CA VAL A 34 6.14 -18.02 -12.06
C VAL A 34 6.39 -19.35 -12.74
N ILE A 35 5.33 -19.99 -13.24
CA ILE A 35 5.48 -21.18 -14.06
C ILE A 35 6.18 -20.72 -15.34
N THR A 36 7.45 -21.08 -15.44
CA THR A 36 8.38 -20.62 -16.49
C THR A 36 7.91 -20.97 -17.90
N ASN A 37 6.92 -21.85 -18.06
CA ASN A 37 6.50 -22.39 -19.36
C ASN A 37 5.16 -21.84 -19.91
N THR A 38 4.39 -21.02 -19.19
CA THR A 38 2.97 -20.79 -19.57
C THR A 38 2.48 -19.35 -19.60
N ILE A 39 3.30 -18.36 -19.21
CA ILE A 39 2.89 -16.95 -19.18
C ILE A 39 3.56 -16.22 -20.34
N SER A 40 2.75 -15.76 -21.30
CA SER A 40 3.17 -15.05 -22.52
C SER A 40 3.67 -13.62 -22.28
N SER A 41 3.53 -13.08 -21.06
CA SER A 41 4.08 -11.78 -20.69
C SER A 41 5.48 -11.92 -20.11
N GLU A 42 6.42 -11.08 -20.58
CA GLU A 42 7.75 -10.93 -19.97
C GLU A 42 7.69 -10.36 -18.54
N GLU A 43 6.53 -9.88 -18.11
CA GLU A 43 6.30 -9.32 -16.79
C GLU A 43 5.59 -10.32 -15.87
N VAL A 44 6.07 -10.41 -14.64
CA VAL A 44 5.40 -11.10 -13.53
C VAL A 44 4.85 -10.03 -12.59
N ILE A 45 3.60 -10.21 -12.17
CA ILE A 45 2.90 -9.29 -11.28
C ILE A 45 2.68 -9.97 -9.94
N GLY A 46 3.26 -9.40 -8.89
CA GLY A 46 2.90 -9.67 -7.51
C GLY A 46 1.71 -8.82 -7.11
N GLU A 47 0.79 -9.40 -6.35
CA GLU A 47 -0.45 -8.77 -5.89
C GLU A 47 -0.50 -8.82 -4.36
N GLY A 48 -0.85 -7.70 -3.75
CA GLY A 48 -1.17 -7.58 -2.32
C GLY A 48 -2.35 -6.64 -2.13
N VAL A 49 -2.85 -6.55 -0.89
CA VAL A 49 -4.04 -5.76 -0.55
C VAL A 49 -3.77 -4.92 0.69
N LEU A 50 -4.04 -3.62 0.58
CA LEU A 50 -4.11 -2.71 1.71
C LEU A 50 -5.57 -2.54 2.14
N GLU A 51 -5.83 -2.55 3.44
CA GLU A 51 -7.08 -2.07 3.99
C GLU A 51 -6.89 -0.63 4.47
N ILE A 52 -7.77 0.24 4.00
CA ILE A 52 -7.85 1.65 4.39
C ILE A 52 -9.17 1.82 5.13
N ALA A 53 -9.10 2.25 6.38
CA ALA A 53 -10.27 2.42 7.24
C ALA A 53 -10.31 3.82 7.84
N THR A 54 -11.50 4.37 8.08
CA THR A 54 -11.72 5.63 8.79
C THR A 54 -12.68 5.41 9.95
N ASP A 55 -12.43 6.09 11.06
CA ASP A 55 -13.33 6.09 12.23
C ASP A 55 -14.47 7.13 12.10
N ASN A 56 -14.34 8.10 11.19
CA ASN A 56 -15.32 9.17 10.98
C ASN A 56 -15.44 9.52 9.48
N LEU A 57 -16.23 8.71 8.77
CA LEU A 57 -16.50 8.91 7.35
C LEU A 57 -17.09 10.29 7.03
N LYS A 58 -17.85 10.91 7.95
CA LYS A 58 -18.44 12.24 7.70
C LYS A 58 -17.36 13.32 7.54
N GLU A 59 -16.24 13.18 8.25
CA GLU A 59 -15.10 14.09 8.16
C GLU A 59 -14.12 13.68 7.05
N ASP A 60 -13.85 12.40 6.90
CA ASP A 60 -12.81 11.92 5.97
C ASP A 60 -13.28 11.74 4.53
N LYS A 61 -14.59 11.62 4.28
CA LYS A 61 -15.11 11.44 2.92
C LYS A 61 -14.62 12.53 1.98
N GLY A 62 -14.06 12.10 0.85
CA GLY A 62 -13.49 12.97 -0.18
C GLY A 62 -12.06 13.45 0.10
N LYS A 63 -11.45 13.12 1.25
CA LYS A 63 -10.01 13.32 1.45
C LYS A 63 -9.24 12.40 0.50
N LYS A 64 -8.11 12.90 0.02
CA LYS A 64 -7.25 12.18 -0.93
C LYS A 64 -6.02 11.67 -0.21
N LEU A 65 -5.74 10.37 -0.36
CA LEU A 65 -4.50 9.73 0.05
C LEU A 65 -3.63 9.53 -1.19
N LYS A 66 -2.37 9.97 -1.13
CA LYS A 66 -1.39 9.72 -2.18
C LYS A 66 -0.31 8.80 -1.66
N PHE A 67 -0.08 7.71 -2.39
CA PHE A 67 0.91 6.72 -2.04
C PHE A 67 2.16 6.91 -2.90
N TYR A 68 3.29 6.98 -2.22
CA TYR A 68 4.60 7.09 -2.83
C TYR A 68 5.35 5.79 -2.57
N PHE A 69 5.63 5.09 -3.66
CA PHE A 69 6.48 3.91 -3.67
C PHE A 69 7.89 4.28 -4.14
N PRO A 70 8.92 3.55 -3.70
CA PRO A 70 10.24 3.69 -4.28
C PRO A 70 10.22 3.32 -5.77
N LYS A 71 11.03 4.01 -6.58
CA LYS A 71 11.13 3.76 -8.03
C LYS A 71 11.63 2.36 -8.37
N LYS A 72 12.38 1.73 -7.47
CA LYS A 72 13.02 0.43 -7.61
C LYS A 72 12.97 -0.28 -6.27
N GLY A 73 12.84 -1.60 -6.30
CA GLY A 73 12.96 -2.46 -5.11
C GLY A 73 13.82 -3.67 -5.41
N LEU A 74 14.14 -4.42 -4.37
CA LEU A 74 14.90 -5.66 -4.45
C LEU A 74 14.22 -6.75 -3.61
N ILE A 75 14.22 -7.97 -4.14
CA ILE A 75 13.82 -9.20 -3.45
C ILE A 75 14.96 -10.22 -3.57
N THR A 76 15.06 -11.16 -2.63
CA THR A 76 16.12 -12.17 -2.64
C THR A 76 15.65 -13.51 -2.07
N ASN A 77 16.14 -14.61 -2.66
CA ASN A 77 16.01 -15.96 -2.11
C ASN A 77 17.28 -16.39 -1.32
N ARG A 78 18.10 -15.43 -0.88
CA ARG A 78 19.45 -15.58 -0.28
C ARG A 78 20.56 -16.02 -1.24
N LYS A 79 20.24 -16.56 -2.43
CA LYS A 79 21.21 -16.95 -3.46
C LYS A 79 21.33 -15.90 -4.57
N LYS A 80 20.19 -15.33 -4.98
CA LYS A 80 20.05 -14.34 -6.04
C LYS A 80 19.27 -13.13 -5.55
N TRP A 81 19.60 -11.97 -6.09
CA TRP A 81 18.85 -10.73 -5.92
C TRP A 81 18.11 -10.43 -7.22
N VAL A 82 16.82 -10.14 -7.12
CA VAL A 82 15.96 -9.78 -8.26
C VAL A 82 15.40 -8.39 -8.03
N LYS A 83 15.36 -7.60 -9.08
CA LYS A 83 14.91 -6.22 -9.03
C LYS A 83 13.43 -6.12 -9.35
N ILE A 84 12.72 -5.35 -8.53
CA ILE A 84 11.36 -4.92 -8.84
C ILE A 84 11.44 -3.71 -9.77
N LYS A 85 10.79 -3.82 -10.93
CA LYS A 85 10.71 -2.79 -11.97
C LYS A 85 9.88 -1.61 -11.48
N GLU A 86 8.72 -1.87 -10.89
CA GLU A 86 7.81 -0.84 -10.39
C GLU A 86 6.88 -1.36 -9.30
N TYR A 87 6.40 -0.45 -8.48
CA TYR A 87 5.29 -0.65 -7.56
C TYR A 87 4.18 0.34 -7.90
N ARG A 88 2.93 -0.11 -7.89
CA ARG A 88 1.77 0.73 -8.19
C ARG A 88 0.53 0.27 -7.43
N LEU A 89 -0.40 1.18 -7.22
CA LEU A 89 -1.77 0.83 -6.82
C LEU A 89 -2.60 0.46 -8.06
N GLU A 90 -3.74 -0.19 -7.84
CA GLU A 90 -4.77 -0.36 -8.88
C GLU A 90 -5.40 0.97 -9.32
N THR A 91 -5.38 1.97 -8.43
CA THR A 91 -5.92 3.28 -8.70
C THR A 91 -4.95 4.13 -9.54
N LYS A 92 -5.52 5.03 -10.34
CA LYS A 92 -4.71 5.92 -11.19
C LYS A 92 -3.80 6.80 -10.33
N ASN A 93 -2.58 7.02 -10.81
CA ASN A 93 -1.58 7.91 -10.18
C ASN A 93 -1.22 7.59 -8.73
N ASN A 94 -1.47 6.36 -8.27
CA ASN A 94 -1.29 5.95 -6.87
C ASN A 94 -2.07 6.82 -5.89
N ASP A 95 -3.23 7.29 -6.32
CA ASP A 95 -4.13 8.14 -5.55
C ASP A 95 -5.35 7.34 -5.09
N PHE A 96 -5.80 7.55 -3.87
CA PHE A 96 -7.03 6.95 -3.33
C PHE A 96 -7.91 8.05 -2.73
N ILE A 97 -9.22 7.95 -2.92
CA ILE A 97 -10.19 8.88 -2.35
C ILE A 97 -11.03 8.10 -1.36
N VAL A 98 -11.13 8.58 -0.12
CA VAL A 98 -11.95 7.96 0.91
C VAL A 98 -13.42 8.13 0.55
N THR A 99 -14.13 7.02 0.36
CA THR A 99 -15.56 7.02 0.03
C THR A 99 -16.40 6.21 1.01
N LYS A 100 -15.82 5.23 1.68
CA LYS A 100 -16.45 4.32 2.64
C LYS A 100 -15.63 4.18 3.92
N GLU A 101 -16.23 3.60 4.96
CA GLU A 101 -15.57 3.36 6.25
C GLU A 101 -14.41 2.38 6.16
N VAL A 102 -14.53 1.34 5.31
CA VAL A 102 -13.47 0.36 5.05
C VAL A 102 -13.41 0.08 3.56
N GLU A 103 -12.22 0.19 2.98
CA GLU A 103 -11.96 -0.09 1.58
C GLU A 103 -10.68 -0.92 1.42
N TYR A 104 -10.70 -1.85 0.47
CA TYR A 104 -9.57 -2.69 0.14
C TYR A 104 -8.99 -2.24 -1.19
N VAL A 105 -7.71 -1.90 -1.21
CA VAL A 105 -7.02 -1.38 -2.39
C VAL A 105 -5.86 -2.28 -2.75
N ARG A 106 -5.82 -2.72 -4.01
CA ARG A 106 -4.74 -3.60 -4.49
C ARG A 106 -3.45 -2.83 -4.73
N ILE A 107 -2.35 -3.40 -4.27
CA ILE A 107 -0.98 -3.00 -4.58
C ILE A 107 -0.31 -4.05 -5.46
N TYR A 108 0.46 -3.58 -6.42
CA TYR A 108 1.16 -4.41 -7.39
C TYR A 108 2.66 -4.16 -7.33
N ALA A 109 3.43 -5.24 -7.43
CA ALA A 109 4.85 -5.20 -7.72
C ALA A 109 5.09 -5.87 -9.07
N VAL A 110 5.76 -5.18 -10.00
CA VAL A 110 6.05 -5.72 -11.33
C VAL A 110 7.53 -6.02 -11.41
N LEU A 111 7.87 -7.22 -11.90
CA LEU A 111 9.25 -7.60 -12.19
C LEU A 111 9.37 -8.14 -13.61
N ASN A 112 10.57 -8.12 -14.16
CA ASN A 112 10.86 -8.75 -15.44
C ASN A 112 11.28 -10.20 -15.20
N LYS A 113 10.67 -11.15 -15.92
CA LYS A 113 11.00 -12.56 -15.83
C LYS A 113 12.46 -12.86 -16.18
N ARG A 114 13.05 -12.09 -17.11
CA ARG A 114 14.47 -12.19 -17.45
C ARG A 114 15.37 -11.90 -16.24
N ASP A 115 14.95 -11.02 -15.35
CA ASP A 115 15.73 -10.72 -14.15
C ASP A 115 15.76 -11.92 -13.17
N ILE A 116 14.77 -12.83 -13.25
CA ILE A 116 14.72 -14.08 -12.49
C ILE A 116 15.62 -15.16 -13.12
N ASP A 117 15.61 -15.29 -14.44
CA ASP A 117 16.37 -16.31 -15.17
C ASP A 117 17.13 -15.70 -16.36
N ASN A 118 18.45 -15.62 -16.22
CA ASN A 118 19.41 -15.19 -17.23
C ASN A 118 20.31 -16.34 -17.70
N GLY A 119 19.87 -17.60 -17.56
CA GLY A 119 20.66 -18.80 -17.87
C GLY A 119 21.51 -19.30 -16.70
N GLU A 120 21.15 -18.94 -15.47
CA GLU A 120 21.76 -19.52 -14.27
C GLU A 120 21.22 -20.93 -13.97
N GLU A 121 21.92 -21.69 -13.13
CA GLU A 121 21.47 -23.01 -12.71
C GLU A 121 20.17 -22.92 -11.88
N ALA A 122 19.28 -23.91 -12.05
CA ALA A 122 17.98 -23.96 -11.37
C ALA A 122 18.10 -23.81 -9.84
N GLU A 123 19.15 -24.38 -9.24
CA GLU A 123 19.41 -24.27 -7.80
C GLU A 123 19.56 -22.82 -7.29
N ILE A 124 20.05 -21.91 -8.15
CA ILE A 124 20.24 -20.49 -7.83
C ILE A 124 18.91 -19.73 -7.94
N ILE A 125 18.09 -20.11 -8.92
CA ILE A 125 16.84 -19.43 -9.27
C ILE A 125 15.69 -19.84 -8.34
N GLU A 126 15.63 -21.12 -7.99
CA GLU A 126 14.55 -21.69 -7.19
C GLU A 126 14.58 -21.23 -5.73
N GLY A 127 13.39 -21.13 -5.12
CA GLY A 127 13.22 -20.80 -3.71
C GLY A 127 12.24 -19.64 -3.46
N GLU A 128 12.07 -19.32 -2.18
CA GLU A 128 11.20 -18.24 -1.72
C GLU A 128 11.95 -16.90 -1.76
N TYR A 129 11.49 -15.98 -2.60
CA TYR A 129 12.02 -14.62 -2.64
C TYR A 129 11.31 -13.74 -1.62
N ILE A 130 12.10 -13.12 -0.73
CA ILE A 130 11.61 -12.18 0.29
C ILE A 130 12.17 -10.78 0.03
N GLY A 131 11.40 -9.76 0.41
CA GLY A 131 11.83 -8.38 0.34
C GLY A 131 10.91 -7.46 1.12
N TYR A 132 11.35 -6.21 1.29
CA TYR A 132 10.64 -5.18 2.03
C TYR A 132 10.54 -3.91 1.19
N VAL A 133 9.37 -3.28 1.22
CA VAL A 133 9.12 -2.03 0.51
C VAL A 133 8.54 -0.98 1.46
N PRO A 134 9.18 0.19 1.62
CA PRO A 134 8.58 1.28 2.34
C PRO A 134 7.43 1.88 1.51
N ILE A 135 6.30 2.14 2.16
CA ILE A 135 5.15 2.84 1.57
C ILE A 135 4.99 4.16 2.32
N ILE A 136 5.17 5.28 1.63
CA ILE A 136 4.93 6.60 2.20
C ILE A 136 3.54 7.05 1.77
N VAL A 137 2.74 7.53 2.71
CA VAL A 137 1.39 8.01 2.45
C VAL A 137 1.29 9.47 2.85
N SER A 138 0.70 10.29 1.98
CA SER A 138 0.34 11.67 2.28
C SER A 138 -1.15 11.84 2.21
N GLN A 139 -1.73 12.45 3.24
CA GLN A 139 -3.14 12.83 3.30
C GLN A 139 -3.29 14.29 2.86
N TYR A 140 -4.21 14.52 1.93
CA TYR A 140 -4.61 15.85 1.49
C TYR A 140 -6.07 16.11 1.89
N GLY A 141 -6.39 17.39 2.04
CA GLY A 141 -7.77 17.84 2.27
C GLY A 141 -8.71 17.45 1.12
N ARG A 142 -9.99 17.74 1.31
CA ARG A 142 -11.02 17.51 0.28
C ARG A 142 -10.70 18.34 -0.96
N LEU A 143 -10.90 17.77 -2.14
CA LEU A 143 -10.89 18.51 -3.39
C LEU A 143 -12.04 19.52 -3.34
N ILE A 144 -11.71 20.81 -3.30
CA ILE A 144 -12.68 21.90 -3.48
C ILE A 144 -12.83 22.05 -5.00
N ASN A 145 -13.96 21.60 -5.54
CA ASN A 145 -14.35 21.87 -6.93
C ASN A 145 -15.06 23.22 -7.02
#